data_AF-A0A3M0WT80-F1
#
_entry.id   AF-A0A3M0WT80-F1
#
_cell.length_a   1.000
_cell.length_b   1.000
_cell.length_c   1.000
_cell.angle_alpha   90.00
_cell.angle_beta   90.00
_cell.angle_gamma   90.00
#
_symmetry.space_group_name_H-M   'P 1'
#
loop_
_entity.id
_entity.type
_entity.pdbx_description
1 polymer ?
#
loop_
_entity_poly.entity_id
_entity_poly.type
_entity_poly.pdbx_seq_one_letter_code
_entity_poly.pdbx_strand_id
1 'polypeptide(L)'
;MSGNESRLNAISNVVNYAPITQPLSFVETPAKELFAENVFTTKVMKERLPKAVYKSLMKTIREGKKLDLSTADAVANAMKDWAIEKGATHYAHVFYPLTGLTAEKHDSFLTPNGDGQAIAEFSGEQLIQGEPDGSSFPTGGIRPTFEARGYTAWDVTSPAYILENPNGTTLCIPTAFVSWTGEALDKKTPVLRSMKALNEQAQRILKLFGHDDGAIVTATAGP
;
A
#
# COMPACT_ATOMS: atom_id res chain seq x y z
N MET A 1 -11.91 -50.69 15.05
CA MET A 1 -11.70 -49.26 15.35
C MET A 1 -11.81 -48.48 14.05
N SER A 2 -13.02 -47.98 13.71
CA SER A 2 -13.21 -47.13 12.54
C SER A 2 -12.76 -45.71 12.89
N GLY A 3 -11.46 -45.44 12.71
CA GLY A 3 -10.95 -44.08 12.80
C GLY A 3 -11.63 -43.23 11.73
N ASN A 4 -12.15 -42.08 12.13
CA ASN A 4 -12.76 -41.10 11.22
C ASN A 4 -11.79 -40.83 10.05
N GLU A 5 -12.18 -41.21 8.83
CA GLU A 5 -11.34 -41.17 7.62
C GLU A 5 -10.77 -39.76 7.37
N SER A 6 -11.56 -38.72 7.63
CA SER A 6 -11.11 -37.33 7.55
C SER A 6 -9.95 -37.03 8.51
N ARG A 7 -9.96 -37.62 9.71
CA ARG A 7 -8.87 -37.49 10.68
C ARG A 7 -7.62 -38.23 10.22
N LEU A 8 -7.75 -39.43 9.66
CA LEU A 8 -6.62 -40.19 9.13
C LEU A 8 -5.99 -39.47 7.93
N ASN A 9 -6.80 -38.91 7.03
CA ASN A 9 -6.34 -38.09 5.91
C ASN A 9 -5.63 -36.82 6.38
N ALA A 10 -6.15 -36.13 7.40
CA ALA A 10 -5.49 -34.97 7.99
C ALA A 10 -4.11 -35.33 8.58
N ILE A 11 -4.02 -36.44 9.33
CA ILE A 11 -2.74 -36.93 9.86
C ILE A 11 -1.77 -37.26 8.72
N SER A 12 -2.23 -37.95 7.68
CA SER A 12 -1.42 -38.27 6.51
C SER A 12 -0.89 -37.02 5.82
N ASN A 13 -1.72 -35.99 5.64
CA ASN A 13 -1.31 -34.73 5.02
C ASN A 13 -0.25 -33.96 5.84
N VAL A 14 -0.34 -34.00 7.17
CA VAL A 14 0.66 -33.37 8.05
C VAL A 14 1.98 -34.15 8.02
N VAL A 15 1.93 -35.48 8.10
CA VAL A 15 3.13 -36.34 8.07
C VAL A 15 3.86 -36.23 6.73
N ASN A 16 3.12 -36.12 5.64
CA ASN A 16 3.68 -36.02 4.29
C ASN A 16 3.84 -34.57 3.80
N TYR A 17 3.75 -33.59 4.70
CA TYR A 17 3.96 -32.19 4.32
C TYR A 17 5.40 -31.98 3.83
N ALA A 18 5.52 -31.48 2.60
CA ALA A 18 6.76 -30.96 2.05
C ALA A 18 6.60 -29.45 1.81
N PRO A 19 7.60 -28.63 2.21
CA PRO A 19 7.57 -27.20 1.92
C PRO A 19 7.57 -26.97 0.41
N ILE A 20 6.75 -26.00 -0.03
CA ILE A 20 6.56 -25.66 -1.45
C ILE A 20 7.83 -25.02 -2.02
N THR A 21 8.58 -24.28 -1.19
CA THR A 21 9.81 -23.60 -1.56
C THR A 21 10.97 -24.05 -0.67
N GLN A 22 12.19 -24.00 -1.23
CA GLN A 22 13.39 -24.28 -0.45
C GLN A 22 13.57 -23.21 0.64
N PRO A 23 14.01 -23.59 1.86
CA PRO A 23 14.31 -22.63 2.91
C PRO A 23 15.47 -21.72 2.48
N LEU A 24 15.37 -20.44 2.80
CA LEU A 24 16.42 -19.46 2.53
C LEU A 24 17.67 -19.75 3.38
N SER A 25 18.83 -19.82 2.73
CA SER A 25 20.13 -19.91 3.39
C SER A 25 20.72 -18.52 3.59
N PHE A 26 20.71 -18.03 4.83
CA PHE A 26 21.30 -16.71 5.15
C PHE A 26 22.84 -16.68 5.10
N VAL A 27 23.46 -17.85 4.89
CA VAL A 27 24.90 -17.96 4.61
C VAL A 27 25.18 -17.65 3.15
N GLU A 28 24.32 -18.12 2.24
CA GLU A 28 24.46 -17.90 0.80
C GLU A 28 23.88 -16.55 0.38
N THR A 29 22.77 -16.14 0.99
CA THR A 29 22.11 -14.86 0.71
C THR A 29 21.98 -14.07 2.01
N PRO A 30 22.93 -13.16 2.29
CA PRO A 30 22.91 -12.35 3.51
C PRO A 30 21.59 -11.58 3.67
N ALA A 31 21.05 -11.55 4.89
CA ALA A 31 19.80 -10.85 5.18
C ALA A 31 19.79 -9.36 4.78
N LYS A 32 20.98 -8.72 4.74
CA LYS A 32 21.15 -7.34 4.27
C LYS A 32 20.74 -7.14 2.81
N GLU A 33 20.93 -8.16 1.98
CA GLU A 33 20.58 -8.12 0.55
C GLU A 33 19.08 -8.25 0.34
N LEU A 34 18.42 -9.05 1.19
CA LEU A 34 16.97 -9.27 1.17
C LEU A 34 16.18 -8.11 1.80
N PHE A 35 16.79 -7.40 2.75
CA PHE A 35 16.10 -6.36 3.49
C PHE A 35 15.60 -5.22 2.57
N ALA A 36 14.30 -4.99 2.60
CA ALA A 36 13.60 -3.98 1.79
C ALA A 36 13.76 -4.13 0.27
N GLU A 37 14.16 -5.33 -0.21
CA GLU A 37 14.31 -5.61 -1.64
C GLU A 37 12.99 -5.42 -2.40
N ASN A 38 11.88 -5.84 -1.80
CA ASN A 38 10.54 -5.76 -2.36
C ASN A 38 9.78 -4.51 -1.90
N VAL A 39 10.49 -3.44 -1.55
CA VAL A 39 9.89 -2.17 -1.13
C VAL A 39 10.33 -1.06 -2.09
N PHE A 40 9.40 -0.22 -2.52
CA PHE A 40 9.67 0.96 -3.33
C PHE A 40 10.28 2.06 -2.44
N THR A 41 11.51 1.82 -1.99
CA THR A 41 12.20 2.67 -1.02
C THR A 41 12.59 4.03 -1.61
N THR A 42 12.97 4.97 -0.73
CA THR A 42 13.52 6.27 -1.16
C THR A 42 14.76 6.13 -2.04
N LYS A 43 15.54 5.05 -1.88
CA LYS A 43 16.67 4.71 -2.75
C LYS A 43 16.18 4.40 -4.17
N VAL A 44 15.22 3.48 -4.30
CA VAL A 44 14.62 3.10 -5.59
C VAL A 44 13.96 4.31 -6.25
N MET A 45 13.20 5.09 -5.48
CA MET A 45 12.60 6.35 -5.95
C MET A 45 13.65 7.32 -6.50
N LYS A 46 14.80 7.46 -5.83
CA LYS A 46 15.88 8.37 -6.26
C LYS A 46 16.56 7.90 -7.55
N GLU A 47 16.67 6.59 -7.75
CA GLU A 47 17.28 5.98 -8.93
C GLU A 47 16.37 6.08 -10.16
N ARG A 48 15.05 5.99 -9.97
CA ARG A 48 14.07 5.93 -11.07
C ARG A 48 13.41 7.26 -11.40
N LEU A 49 13.21 8.14 -10.42
CA LEU A 49 12.47 9.38 -10.64
C LEU A 49 13.38 10.52 -11.12
N PRO A 50 12.90 11.39 -12.01
CA PRO A 50 13.58 12.64 -12.32
C PRO A 50 13.85 13.45 -11.04
N LYS A 51 15.01 14.13 -10.99
CA LYS A 51 15.47 14.88 -9.80
C LYS A 51 14.42 15.85 -9.24
N ALA A 52 13.63 16.50 -10.10
CA ALA A 52 12.57 17.42 -9.70
C ALA A 52 11.39 16.67 -9.05
N VAL A 53 10.93 15.58 -9.66
CA VAL A 53 9.85 14.72 -9.16
C VAL A 53 10.23 14.10 -7.81
N TYR A 54 11.45 13.55 -7.70
CA TYR A 54 11.96 13.00 -6.43
C TYR A 54 11.95 14.07 -5.32
N LYS A 55 12.45 15.28 -5.61
CA LYS A 55 12.42 16.39 -4.63
C LYS A 55 11.00 16.79 -4.25
N SER A 56 10.07 16.82 -5.20
CA SER A 56 8.65 17.12 -4.94
C SER A 56 8.04 16.06 -4.02
N LEU A 57 8.19 14.79 -4.38
CA LEU A 57 7.69 13.65 -3.58
C LEU A 57 8.28 13.64 -2.16
N MET A 58 9.58 13.88 -2.01
CA MET A 58 10.21 13.94 -0.68
C MET A 58 9.68 15.08 0.19
N LYS A 59 9.27 16.21 -0.41
CA LYS A 59 8.58 17.29 0.33
C LYS A 59 7.18 16.85 0.74
N THR A 60 6.43 16.18 -0.13
CA THR A 60 5.11 15.60 0.21
C THR A 60 5.23 14.65 1.40
N ILE A 61 6.22 13.74 1.38
CA ILE A 61 6.45 12.75 2.45
C ILE A 61 6.86 13.41 3.77
N ARG A 62 7.79 14.38 3.73
CA ARG A 62 8.38 14.97 4.95
C ARG A 62 7.61 16.15 5.53
N GLU A 63 6.93 16.92 4.69
CA GLU A 63 6.27 18.16 5.07
C GLU A 63 4.73 18.03 5.02
N GLY A 64 4.21 16.88 4.58
CA GLY A 64 2.75 16.65 4.47
C GLY A 64 2.07 17.52 3.40
N LYS A 65 2.81 17.97 2.38
CA LYS A 65 2.27 18.75 1.26
C LYS A 65 1.38 17.90 0.37
N LYS A 66 0.48 18.54 -0.37
CA LYS A 66 -0.37 17.86 -1.35
C LYS A 66 0.49 17.30 -2.48
N LEU A 67 0.26 16.04 -2.85
CA LEU A 67 0.85 15.43 -4.04
C LEU A 67 0.15 16.00 -5.28
N ASP A 68 0.92 16.63 -6.17
CA ASP A 68 0.40 17.12 -7.43
C ASP A 68 0.31 16.00 -8.48
N LEU A 69 -0.62 16.14 -9.43
CA LEU A 69 -0.90 15.11 -10.42
C LEU A 69 0.33 14.80 -11.30
N SER A 70 1.11 15.82 -11.68
CA SER A 70 2.29 15.60 -12.53
C SER A 70 3.38 14.79 -11.83
N THR A 71 3.62 15.04 -10.54
CA THR A 71 4.50 14.22 -9.71
C THR A 71 3.90 12.82 -9.54
N ALA A 72 2.59 12.70 -9.32
CA ALA A 72 1.93 11.42 -9.16
C ALA A 72 2.02 10.56 -10.43
N ASP A 73 1.82 11.11 -11.62
CA ASP A 73 1.93 10.37 -12.89
C ASP A 73 3.35 9.87 -13.14
N ALA A 74 4.36 10.69 -12.86
CA ALA A 74 5.75 10.28 -12.96
C ALA A 74 6.09 9.17 -11.95
N VAL A 75 5.54 9.25 -10.74
CA VAL A 75 5.71 8.22 -9.71
C VAL A 75 4.99 6.93 -10.06
N ALA A 76 3.75 7.02 -10.56
CA ALA A 76 2.96 5.86 -10.99
C ALA A 76 3.71 5.09 -12.09
N ASN A 77 4.18 5.78 -13.14
CA ASN A 77 4.96 5.13 -14.20
C ASN A 77 6.22 4.44 -13.66
N ALA A 78 7.01 5.12 -12.84
CA ALA A 78 8.22 4.52 -12.26
C ALA A 78 7.93 3.35 -11.32
N MET A 79 6.82 3.42 -10.56
CA MET A 79 6.37 2.36 -9.64
C MET A 79 5.87 1.14 -10.41
N LYS A 80 5.12 1.35 -11.51
CA LYS A 80 4.67 0.31 -12.43
C LYS A 80 5.84 -0.41 -13.07
N ASP A 81 6.78 0.33 -13.67
CA ASP A 81 7.92 -0.27 -14.35
C ASP A 81 8.79 -1.07 -13.38
N TRP A 82 9.04 -0.52 -12.19
CA TRP A 82 9.73 -1.24 -11.11
C TRP A 82 9.00 -2.52 -10.69
N ALA A 83 7.68 -2.48 -10.58
CA ALA A 83 6.89 -3.64 -10.18
C ALA A 83 6.87 -4.73 -11.25
N ILE A 84 6.74 -4.35 -12.53
CA ILE A 84 6.78 -5.27 -13.66
C ILE A 84 8.15 -5.94 -13.79
N GLU A 85 9.25 -5.19 -13.57
CA GLU A 85 10.60 -5.77 -13.51
C GLU A 85 10.76 -6.82 -12.40
N LYS A 86 9.97 -6.67 -11.32
CA LYS A 86 9.87 -7.63 -10.22
C LYS A 86 8.83 -8.76 -10.48
N GLY A 87 8.27 -8.82 -11.68
CA GLY A 87 7.31 -9.85 -12.09
C GLY A 87 5.87 -9.59 -11.65
N ALA A 88 5.54 -8.38 -11.16
CA ALA A 88 4.18 -8.04 -10.81
C ALA A 88 3.28 -7.94 -12.06
N THR A 89 2.12 -8.56 -11.97
CA THR A 89 1.09 -8.53 -13.04
C THR A 89 -0.13 -7.69 -12.64
N HIS A 90 -0.31 -7.49 -11.34
CA HIS A 90 -1.42 -6.76 -10.75
C HIS A 90 -0.88 -5.71 -9.76
N TYR A 91 -1.71 -4.73 -9.47
CA TYR A 91 -1.55 -3.87 -8.31
C TYR A 91 -2.79 -3.93 -7.43
N ALA A 92 -2.63 -3.59 -6.15
CA ALA A 92 -3.73 -3.53 -5.22
C ALA A 92 -3.59 -2.33 -4.28
N HIS A 93 -4.69 -1.60 -4.09
CA HIS A 93 -4.81 -0.66 -3.00
C HIS A 93 -5.15 -1.42 -1.72
N VAL A 94 -4.23 -1.41 -0.77
CA VAL A 94 -4.35 -2.12 0.51
C VAL A 94 -4.84 -1.14 1.56
N PHE A 95 -5.97 -1.46 2.20
CA PHE A 95 -6.53 -0.66 3.28
C PHE A 95 -7.19 -1.55 4.34
N TYR A 96 -7.42 -0.97 5.52
CA TYR A 96 -7.95 -1.68 6.69
C TYR A 96 -9.31 -1.09 7.08
N PRO A 97 -10.42 -1.57 6.49
CA PRO A 97 -11.75 -1.07 6.78
C PRO A 97 -12.15 -1.28 8.26
N LEU A 98 -13.19 -0.56 8.69
CA LEU A 98 -13.73 -0.65 10.05
C LEU A 98 -14.40 -2.01 10.37
N THR A 99 -14.50 -2.92 9.40
CA THR A 99 -15.04 -4.27 9.56
C THR A 99 -14.11 -5.24 10.30
N GLY A 100 -12.85 -4.84 10.53
CA GLY A 100 -11.88 -5.64 11.28
C GLY A 100 -11.05 -6.62 10.44
N LEU A 101 -11.34 -6.75 9.15
CA LEU A 101 -10.54 -7.52 8.18
C LEU A 101 -9.74 -6.58 7.27
N THR A 102 -8.66 -7.09 6.67
CA THR A 102 -7.94 -6.39 5.59
C THR A 102 -8.76 -6.46 4.32
N ALA A 103 -8.80 -5.37 3.55
CA ALA A 103 -9.38 -5.35 2.22
C ALA A 103 -8.30 -4.99 1.20
N GLU A 104 -8.31 -5.72 0.09
CA GLU A 104 -7.44 -5.48 -1.06
C GLU A 104 -8.32 -5.50 -2.31
N LYS A 105 -8.21 -4.47 -3.14
CA LYS A 105 -8.79 -4.47 -4.48
C LYS A 105 -7.66 -4.74 -5.46
N HIS A 106 -7.73 -5.86 -6.17
CA HIS A 106 -6.72 -6.24 -7.16
C HIS A 106 -7.18 -5.79 -8.54
N ASP A 107 -6.35 -4.97 -9.18
CA ASP A 107 -6.53 -4.49 -10.56
C ASP A 107 -5.33 -4.95 -11.40
N SER A 108 -5.57 -5.27 -12.67
CA SER A 108 -4.51 -5.63 -13.61
C SER A 108 -3.79 -4.38 -14.09
N PHE A 109 -2.47 -4.47 -14.34
CA PHE A 109 -1.79 -3.43 -15.10
C PHE A 109 -2.22 -3.39 -16.57
N LEU A 110 -2.74 -4.50 -17.11
CA LEU A 110 -3.05 -4.62 -18.53
C LEU A 110 -4.43 -4.07 -18.87
N THR A 111 -4.48 -3.04 -19.70
CA THR A 111 -5.69 -2.51 -20.33
C THR A 111 -5.72 -2.91 -21.81
N PRO A 112 -6.82 -3.48 -22.33
CA PRO A 112 -6.98 -3.73 -23.77
C PRO A 112 -6.99 -2.42 -24.56
N ASN A 113 -6.19 -2.32 -25.62
CA ASN A 113 -6.07 -1.08 -26.42
C ASN A 113 -7.03 -1.01 -27.61
N GLY A 114 -7.96 -1.96 -27.74
CA GLY A 114 -8.92 -2.04 -28.84
C GLY A 114 -8.38 -2.69 -30.13
N ASP A 115 -7.06 -2.74 -30.31
CA ASP A 115 -6.39 -3.31 -31.50
C ASP A 115 -6.02 -4.79 -31.33
N GLY A 116 -6.61 -5.48 -30.33
CA GLY A 116 -6.28 -6.85 -29.97
C GLY A 116 -4.97 -7.00 -29.20
N GLN A 117 -4.37 -5.89 -28.77
CA GLN A 117 -3.20 -5.85 -27.89
C GLN A 117 -3.58 -5.29 -26.51
N ALA A 118 -2.68 -5.43 -25.53
CA ALA A 118 -2.86 -4.87 -24.20
C ALA A 118 -1.64 -4.00 -23.85
N ILE A 119 -1.88 -2.90 -23.14
CA ILE A 119 -0.84 -1.97 -22.69
C ILE A 119 -0.86 -1.96 -21.16
N ALA A 120 0.34 -1.91 -20.57
CA ALA A 120 0.48 -1.78 -19.13
C ALA A 120 0.26 -0.31 -18.69
N GLU A 121 -0.85 -0.04 -18.02
CA GLU A 121 -1.26 1.28 -17.55
C GLU A 121 -1.35 1.33 -16.02
N PHE A 122 -0.84 2.43 -15.46
CA PHE A 122 -0.98 2.77 -14.05
C PHE A 122 -0.78 4.29 -13.94
N SER A 123 -1.79 5.02 -13.50
CA SER A 123 -1.81 6.50 -13.56
C SER A 123 -1.66 7.14 -12.19
N GLY A 124 -1.26 8.42 -12.16
CA GLY A 124 -1.18 9.21 -10.94
C GLY A 124 -2.55 9.44 -10.29
N GLU A 125 -3.62 9.41 -11.08
CA GLU A 125 -4.99 9.48 -10.57
C GLU A 125 -5.28 8.31 -9.61
N GLN A 126 -4.84 7.11 -9.95
CA GLN A 126 -4.97 5.92 -9.08
C GLN A 126 -4.14 6.03 -7.80
N LEU A 127 -3.14 6.90 -7.74
CA LEU A 127 -2.39 7.18 -6.51
C LEU A 127 -3.05 8.27 -5.65
N ILE A 128 -3.64 9.30 -6.26
CA ILE A 128 -4.21 10.44 -5.53
C ILE A 128 -5.64 10.13 -5.06
N GLN A 129 -6.48 9.68 -5.97
CA GLN A 129 -7.89 9.41 -5.74
C GLN A 129 -8.33 8.27 -6.66
N GLY A 130 -8.05 7.04 -6.22
CA GLY A 130 -8.60 5.86 -6.85
C GLY A 130 -10.08 5.74 -6.53
N GLU A 131 -10.88 5.39 -7.53
CA GLU A 131 -12.24 4.93 -7.32
C GLU A 131 -12.24 3.40 -7.26
N PRO A 132 -12.12 2.79 -6.07
CA PRO A 132 -12.57 1.41 -5.92
C PRO A 132 -14.08 1.40 -6.17
N ASP A 133 -14.59 0.40 -6.89
CA ASP A 133 -16.02 0.16 -6.98
C ASP A 133 -16.58 -0.15 -5.58
N GLY A 134 -16.92 0.93 -4.86
CA GLY A 134 -17.33 0.96 -3.47
C GLY A 134 -18.62 0.20 -3.20
N SER A 135 -19.40 -0.06 -4.26
CA SER A 135 -20.69 -0.72 -4.19
C SER A 135 -20.61 -2.15 -3.66
N SER A 136 -19.46 -2.81 -3.85
CA SER A 136 -19.21 -4.19 -3.43
C SER A 136 -18.71 -4.31 -1.99
N PHE A 137 -18.33 -3.20 -1.34
CA PHE A 137 -17.88 -3.23 0.05
C PHE A 137 -19.06 -3.10 1.03
N PRO A 138 -19.08 -3.90 2.12
CA PRO A 138 -20.19 -3.86 3.08
C PRO A 138 -20.32 -2.48 3.73
N THR A 139 -21.44 -1.81 3.49
CA THR A 139 -21.71 -0.43 3.93
C THR A 139 -22.19 -0.30 5.38
N GLY A 140 -22.16 -1.39 6.15
CA GLY A 140 -22.71 -1.42 7.52
C GLY A 140 -24.22 -1.16 7.58
N GLY A 141 -24.95 -1.20 6.46
CA GLY A 141 -26.41 -1.05 6.40
C GLY A 141 -26.93 0.38 6.57
N ILE A 142 -26.07 1.40 6.57
CA ILE A 142 -26.46 2.78 6.89
C ILE A 142 -26.77 3.63 5.62
N ARG A 143 -26.49 3.16 4.40
CA ARG A 143 -26.56 4.01 3.18
C ARG A 143 -27.17 3.35 1.92
N PRO A 144 -27.88 4.10 1.07
CA PRO A 144 -28.23 3.70 -0.29
C PRO A 144 -26.97 3.42 -1.14
N THR A 145 -27.02 2.46 -2.05
CA THR A 145 -25.87 1.97 -2.85
C THR A 145 -25.17 3.04 -3.70
N PHE A 146 -25.86 4.11 -4.10
CA PHE A 146 -25.26 5.23 -4.85
C PHE A 146 -24.35 6.12 -3.97
N GLU A 147 -24.63 6.23 -2.67
CA GLU A 147 -23.86 7.03 -1.70
C GLU A 147 -22.74 6.21 -1.03
N ALA A 148 -22.57 4.96 -1.44
CA ALA A 148 -21.56 4.02 -0.94
C ALA A 148 -20.22 4.14 -1.69
N ARG A 149 -20.03 5.19 -2.50
CA ARG A 149 -18.75 5.44 -3.17
C ARG A 149 -17.69 5.76 -2.12
N GLY A 150 -16.66 4.93 -2.11
CA GLY A 150 -15.45 5.16 -1.34
C GLY A 150 -14.29 5.50 -2.28
N TYR A 151 -13.33 6.27 -1.77
CA TYR A 151 -12.15 6.69 -2.50
C TYR A 151 -10.91 6.20 -1.77
N THR A 152 -9.95 5.66 -2.53
CA THR A 152 -8.63 5.33 -2.04
C THR A 152 -7.66 6.48 -2.32
N ALA A 153 -6.80 6.77 -1.35
CA ALA A 153 -5.71 7.72 -1.52
C ALA A 153 -4.42 7.09 -1.01
N TRP A 154 -3.36 7.08 -1.81
CA TRP A 154 -2.06 6.55 -1.39
C TRP A 154 -1.52 7.33 -0.19
N ASP A 155 -1.21 6.61 0.89
CA ASP A 155 -0.43 7.15 1.98
C ASP A 155 1.06 7.13 1.60
N VAL A 156 1.54 8.26 1.08
CA VAL A 156 2.95 8.45 0.68
C VAL A 156 3.95 8.22 1.82
N THR A 157 3.51 8.27 3.08
CA THR A 157 4.39 7.98 4.24
C THR A 157 4.66 6.49 4.41
N SER A 158 3.85 5.64 3.78
CA SER A 158 4.01 4.19 3.73
C SER A 158 4.44 3.77 2.30
N PRO A 159 5.66 3.24 2.12
CA PRO A 159 6.14 2.88 0.79
C PRO A 159 5.29 1.74 0.20
N ALA A 160 5.06 1.80 -1.12
CA ALA A 160 4.52 0.66 -1.86
C ALA A 160 5.49 -0.52 -1.81
N TYR A 161 4.97 -1.74 -1.89
CA TYR A 161 5.76 -2.95 -1.79
C TYR A 161 5.25 -4.03 -2.73
N ILE A 162 6.11 -4.99 -3.05
CA ILE A 162 5.77 -6.19 -3.82
C ILE A 162 5.40 -7.29 -2.83
N LEU A 163 4.25 -7.92 -3.05
CA LEU A 163 3.89 -9.17 -2.40
C LEU A 163 4.00 -10.30 -3.42
N GLU A 164 4.94 -11.21 -3.17
CA GLU A 164 5.11 -12.43 -3.97
C GLU A 164 4.25 -13.54 -3.39
N ASN A 165 3.38 -14.11 -4.20
CA ASN A 165 2.63 -15.31 -3.86
C ASN A 165 2.87 -16.41 -4.91
N PRO A 166 2.69 -17.70 -4.56
CA PRO A 166 2.79 -18.79 -5.54
C PRO A 166 1.86 -18.62 -6.76
N ASN A 167 0.77 -17.87 -6.60
CA ASN A 167 -0.23 -17.63 -7.64
C ASN A 167 -0.01 -16.33 -8.42
N GLY A 168 1.04 -15.57 -8.12
CA GLY A 168 1.35 -14.30 -8.77
C GLY A 168 1.93 -13.25 -7.85
N THR A 169 2.55 -12.26 -8.45
CA THR A 169 3.19 -11.14 -7.77
C THR A 169 2.33 -9.88 -7.93
N THR A 170 2.11 -9.15 -6.84
CA THR A 170 1.23 -7.98 -6.79
C THR A 170 1.96 -6.76 -6.22
N LEU A 171 1.80 -5.61 -6.84
CA LEU A 171 2.20 -4.32 -6.27
C LEU A 171 1.15 -3.85 -5.25
N CYS A 172 1.50 -3.84 -3.97
CA CYS A 172 0.64 -3.36 -2.90
C CYS A 172 0.91 -1.88 -2.60
N ILE A 173 -0.15 -1.07 -2.66
CA ILE A 173 -0.13 0.38 -2.44
C ILE A 173 -0.88 0.65 -1.13
N PRO A 174 -0.21 1.07 -0.04
CA PRO A 174 -0.87 1.38 1.22
C PRO A 174 -1.78 2.60 1.08
N THR A 175 -3.08 2.45 1.32
CA THR A 175 -4.05 3.53 1.09
C THR A 175 -4.87 3.87 2.31
N ALA A 176 -5.31 5.13 2.35
CA ALA A 176 -6.44 5.57 3.14
C ALA A 176 -7.73 5.35 2.35
N PHE A 177 -8.80 4.95 3.02
CA PHE A 177 -10.13 4.74 2.44
C PHE A 177 -11.18 5.63 3.12
N VAL A 178 -11.79 6.50 2.33
CA VAL A 178 -12.76 7.50 2.79
C VAL A 178 -14.04 7.44 1.96
N SER A 179 -15.16 7.82 2.54
CA SER A 179 -16.41 7.99 1.78
C SER A 179 -16.34 9.22 0.86
N TRP A 180 -17.30 9.34 -0.05
CA TRP A 180 -17.48 10.55 -0.86
C TRP A 180 -17.74 11.82 -0.04
N THR A 181 -18.27 11.71 1.18
CA THR A 181 -18.44 12.83 2.12
C THR A 181 -17.18 13.12 2.95
N GLY A 182 -16.10 12.34 2.79
CA GLY A 182 -14.84 12.52 3.51
C GLY A 182 -14.79 11.86 4.91
N GLU A 183 -15.82 11.10 5.27
CA GLU A 183 -15.80 10.27 6.47
C GLU A 183 -14.77 9.14 6.31
N ALA A 184 -14.04 8.85 7.40
CA ALA A 184 -13.08 7.76 7.42
C ALA A 184 -13.83 6.41 7.42
N LEU A 185 -13.53 5.56 6.43
CA LEU A 185 -14.06 4.20 6.33
C LEU A 185 -13.01 3.14 6.71
N ASP A 186 -11.85 3.58 7.20
CA ASP A 186 -10.72 2.75 7.56
C ASP A 186 -10.10 3.12 8.91
N LYS A 187 -9.11 2.32 9.31
CA LYS A 187 -8.29 2.55 10.51
C LYS A 187 -7.12 3.50 10.25
N LYS A 188 -6.68 3.64 8.99
CA LYS A 188 -5.49 4.45 8.64
C LYS A 188 -5.79 5.95 8.77
N THR A 189 -6.94 6.40 8.26
CA THR A 189 -7.30 7.83 8.28
C THR A 189 -7.37 8.40 9.71
N PRO A 190 -8.02 7.76 10.69
CA PRO A 190 -8.00 8.23 12.08
C PRO A 190 -6.59 8.28 12.68
N VAL A 191 -5.73 7.31 12.38
CA VAL A 191 -4.33 7.30 12.84
C VAL A 191 -3.58 8.50 12.27
N LEU A 192 -3.64 8.74 10.97
CA LEU A 192 -2.98 9.89 10.34
C LEU A 192 -3.49 11.23 10.90
N ARG A 193 -4.79 11.36 11.14
CA ARG A 193 -5.39 12.54 11.79
C ARG A 193 -4.89 12.72 13.23
N SER A 194 -4.78 11.64 13.99
CA SER A 194 -4.25 11.68 15.37
C SER A 194 -2.78 12.11 15.41
N MET A 195 -1.95 11.63 14.49
CA MET A 195 -0.54 12.02 14.37
C MET A 195 -0.41 13.51 14.03
N LYS A 196 -1.26 14.03 13.15
CA LYS A 196 -1.32 15.47 12.85
C LYS A 196 -1.69 16.30 14.08
N ALA A 197 -2.73 15.90 14.81
CA ALA A 197 -3.16 16.60 16.03
C ALA A 197 -2.05 16.59 17.10
N LEU A 198 -1.35 15.46 17.27
CA LEU A 198 -0.22 15.35 18.18
C LEU A 198 0.92 16.28 17.76
N ASN A 199 1.27 16.31 16.47
CA ASN A 199 2.29 17.21 15.94
C ASN A 199 1.96 18.68 16.21
N GLU A 200 0.72 19.11 15.98
CA GLU A 200 0.29 20.50 16.24
C GLU A 200 0.51 20.90 17.71
N GLN A 201 0.16 20.03 18.65
CA GLN A 201 0.36 20.32 20.08
C GLN A 201 1.83 20.24 20.50
N ALA A 202 2.59 19.30 19.94
CA ALA A 202 4.03 19.19 20.21
C ALA A 202 4.78 20.44 19.71
N GLN A 203 4.48 20.91 18.50
CA GLN A 203 5.03 22.14 17.93
C GLN A 203 4.73 23.36 18.81
N ARG A 204 3.52 23.46 19.37
CA ARG A 204 3.15 24.56 20.29
C ARG A 204 4.10 24.67 21.48
N ILE A 205 4.52 23.53 22.03
CA ILE A 205 5.42 23.47 23.18
C ILE A 205 6.87 23.67 22.76
N LEU A 206 7.31 23.04 21.66
CA LEU A 206 8.69 23.16 21.14
C LEU A 206 9.08 24.62 20.84
N LYS A 207 8.13 25.42 20.36
CA LYS A 207 8.33 26.87 20.14
C LYS A 207 8.75 27.62 21.40
N LEU A 208 8.27 27.20 22.58
CA LEU A 208 8.65 27.82 23.86
C LEU A 208 10.12 27.59 24.21
N PHE A 209 10.72 26.54 23.65
CA PHE A 209 12.13 26.18 23.83
C PHE A 209 13.02 26.66 22.67
N GLY A 210 12.50 27.50 21.76
CA GLY A 210 13.25 28.03 20.62
C GLY A 210 13.36 27.08 19.42
N HIS A 211 12.60 25.98 19.40
CA HIS A 211 12.51 25.08 18.27
C HIS A 211 11.33 25.46 17.37
N ASP A 212 11.60 26.18 16.28
CA ASP A 212 10.60 26.63 15.27
C ASP A 212 11.06 26.29 13.83
N ASP A 213 11.79 25.19 13.68
CA ASP A 213 12.28 24.70 12.38
C ASP A 213 11.20 24.00 11.53
N GLY A 214 10.01 23.80 12.11
CA GLY A 214 8.87 23.15 11.45
C GLY A 214 9.04 21.64 11.25
N ALA A 215 9.99 20.99 11.93
CA ALA A 215 10.19 19.56 11.82
C ALA A 215 8.99 18.78 12.39
N ILE A 216 8.37 17.92 11.57
CA ILE A 216 7.19 17.14 12.01
C ILE A 216 7.58 16.20 13.16
N VAL A 217 6.87 16.31 14.28
CA VAL A 217 6.93 15.36 15.39
C VAL A 217 6.07 14.16 15.06
N THR A 218 6.69 12.98 15.10
CA THR A 218 6.01 11.70 14.84
C THR A 218 6.11 10.81 16.07
N ALA A 219 5.08 9.98 16.29
CA ALA A 219 5.14 8.95 17.30
C ALA A 219 5.73 7.67 16.72
N THR A 220 6.59 7.00 17.47
CA THR A 220 7.09 5.67 17.15
C THR A 220 6.35 4.65 18.02
N ALA A 221 5.97 3.53 17.42
CA ALA A 221 5.37 2.40 18.13
C ALA A 221 6.24 1.16 17.88
N GLY A 222 6.80 0.61 18.95
CA GLY A 222 7.40 -0.73 18.93
C GLY A 222 6.30 -1.76 19.24
N PRO A 223 6.29 -2.92 18.55
CA PRO A 223 5.41 -4.03 18.90
C PRO A 223 5.78 -4.68 20.23
#